data_AF-A0A834WGZ8-F1
#
_entry.id   AF-A0A834WGZ8-F1
#
_cell.length_a   1.000
_cell.length_b   1.000
_cell.length_c   1.000
_cell.angle_alpha   90.00
_cell.angle_beta   90.00
_cell.angle_gamma   90.00
#
_symmetry.space_group_name_H-M   'P 1'
#
loop_
_entity.id
_entity.type
_entity.pdbx_description
1 polymer ?
#
loop_
_entity_poly.entity_id
_entity_poly.type
_entity_poly.pdbx_seq_one_letter_code
_entity_poly.pdbx_strand_id
1 'polypeptide(L)'
;MGFQFIPTTIAFFPKRTSFVLFLFILMSSTSSEAYDPIDPNGNITIKWDVMSWTPDGYVAVVTINNFQQYRHIPAPGWSLGWTWAKKEVIWSMMGGQTTEQGDCSKFKGNIPHCCKKDPTVVDMLPGTPYNQQIANCCKGGVLSSWVQDPPNAVAAFQVSVGRAGTTNKTVKVPKNFTLKAPGPGYTCGPAKIVKPTQFIQPDKRRVTQALMTWNVTCTYSQFLAQKTPTCCVSLSSFYNDTIVPCPTCACGCQGNSSQSGGCVEEDSPHIQSVVSGFGKNSFTPLVQCTRHMCPIRVHWHVKINYKEYWRVKITITNFNYRMNYSDWNLVIQHPNFDNLTQLFSFNYKSLTPYGTINDTAMLWGIKFYNDLLTQAGPYGNVQSELLFRKDKSSFTFNKGWAFPRRIYFNGDNCVMPPPDAYPWLPNSGSRQEISLLALLMGFLNSNLKFDASSILQLQFKTSSGFPSFVTQYQSLLGLNLLLWWKHTFISIEVDLVRECPPLLEGEEDSGRNDLSRATSVAWSRSQESEVLRELDSLIGAVCVLLVVGYTRQQVHHCGCLLAAVRHTALKLRTVPLLCCLSSHH
;
A
#
# COMPACT_ATOMS: atom_id res chain seq x y z
N MET A 1 44.53 11.62 56.22
CA MET A 1 45.57 10.68 55.76
C MET A 1 44.91 9.81 54.70
N GLY A 2 45.29 9.71 53.43
CA GLY A 2 46.27 10.38 52.58
C GLY A 2 45.87 10.00 51.15
N PHE A 3 45.92 10.96 50.23
CA PHE A 3 45.73 10.72 48.80
C PHE A 3 46.86 9.85 48.23
N GLN A 4 46.56 8.88 47.38
CA GLN A 4 47.52 8.32 46.43
C GLN A 4 46.95 8.40 45.01
N PHE A 5 47.48 9.36 44.26
CA PHE A 5 47.36 9.48 42.81
C PHE A 5 48.34 8.50 42.15
N ILE A 6 47.85 7.67 41.23
CA ILE A 6 48.68 6.89 40.31
C ILE A 6 48.95 7.78 39.09
N PRO A 7 50.21 7.93 38.62
CA PRO A 7 50.52 8.77 37.47
C PRO A 7 50.19 8.05 36.17
N THR A 8 49.20 8.57 35.43
CA THR A 8 49.01 8.24 34.02
C THR A 8 50.15 8.83 33.20
N THR A 9 50.91 7.96 32.56
CA THR A 9 51.87 8.29 31.50
C THR A 9 51.15 8.96 30.34
N ILE A 10 51.40 10.26 30.16
CA ILE A 10 50.97 11.02 28.98
C ILE A 10 51.84 10.54 27.82
N ALA A 11 51.33 9.60 27.03
CA ALA A 11 51.89 9.30 25.72
C ALA A 11 51.69 10.53 24.82
N PHE A 12 52.78 11.27 24.59
CA PHE A 12 52.85 12.29 23.55
C PHE A 12 52.64 11.62 22.19
N PHE A 13 51.41 11.63 21.68
CA PHE A 13 51.19 11.37 20.26
C PHE A 13 51.94 12.42 19.45
N PRO A 14 52.78 12.04 18.47
CA PRO A 14 53.51 13.01 17.67
C PRO A 14 52.49 13.88 16.91
N LYS A 15 52.53 15.20 17.11
CA LYS A 15 51.62 16.19 16.49
C LYS A 15 51.49 16.04 14.96
N ARG A 16 52.44 15.35 14.32
CA ARG A 16 52.47 15.06 12.88
C ARG A 16 51.53 13.94 12.44
N THR A 17 51.28 12.90 13.25
CA THR A 17 50.38 11.79 12.89
C THR A 17 48.91 12.15 13.04
N SER A 18 48.56 13.01 14.00
CA SER A 18 47.19 13.54 14.15
C SER A 18 46.77 14.41 12.96
N PHE A 19 47.69 15.19 12.39
CA PHE A 19 47.41 16.03 11.22
C PHE A 19 47.26 15.22 9.92
N VAL A 20 48.04 14.14 9.76
CA VAL A 20 47.92 13.22 8.61
C VAL A 20 46.64 12.41 8.68
N LEU A 21 46.23 11.96 9.87
CA LEU A 21 44.95 11.27 10.07
C LEU A 21 43.75 12.21 9.81
N PHE A 22 43.84 13.47 10.23
CA PHE A 22 42.83 14.49 9.96
C PHE A 22 42.74 14.83 8.45
N LEU A 23 43.88 14.92 7.76
CA LEU A 23 43.94 15.05 6.30
C LEU A 23 43.40 13.82 5.57
N PHE A 24 43.65 12.61 6.07
CA PHE A 24 43.07 11.39 5.51
C PHE A 24 41.54 11.35 5.68
N ILE A 25 41.01 11.81 6.82
CA ILE A 25 39.57 11.92 7.06
C ILE A 25 38.93 12.99 6.15
N LEU A 26 39.62 14.12 5.92
CA LEU A 26 39.21 15.19 5.00
C LEU A 26 39.30 14.80 3.51
N MET A 27 40.19 13.89 3.14
CA MET A 27 40.29 13.33 1.78
C MET A 27 39.34 12.13 1.57
N SER A 28 38.80 11.56 2.67
CA SER A 28 37.82 10.47 2.65
C SER A 28 36.37 10.95 2.66
N SER A 29 36.12 12.25 2.78
CA SER A 29 34.83 12.83 2.42
C SER A 29 34.71 12.86 0.90
N THR A 30 34.57 11.67 0.30
CA THR A 30 33.91 11.56 -0.99
C THR A 30 32.56 12.25 -0.84
N SER A 31 32.16 12.99 -1.88
CA SER A 31 30.84 13.59 -1.98
C SER A 31 29.81 12.60 -1.44
N SER A 32 29.01 13.01 -0.45
CA SER A 32 27.81 12.27 -0.07
C SER A 32 26.91 12.27 -1.30
N GLU A 33 27.14 11.31 -2.18
CA GLU A 33 26.17 10.93 -3.17
C GLU A 33 24.96 10.47 -2.36
N ALA A 34 23.82 10.98 -2.79
CA ALA A 34 22.51 10.65 -2.29
C ALA A 34 22.23 9.15 -2.48
N TYR A 35 22.78 8.33 -1.60
CA TYR A 35 22.73 6.88 -1.71
C TYR A 35 21.41 6.37 -1.14
N ASP A 36 20.63 5.69 -1.97
CA ASP A 36 19.41 5.00 -1.59
C ASP A 36 19.69 3.49 -1.54
N PRO A 37 19.70 2.85 -0.35
CA PRO A 37 20.01 1.42 -0.25
C PRO A 37 19.04 0.50 -0.99
N ILE A 38 17.79 0.96 -1.23
CA ILE A 38 16.76 0.16 -1.89
C ILE A 38 16.82 0.36 -3.42
N ASP A 39 17.33 1.50 -3.87
CA ASP A 39 17.51 1.81 -5.30
C ASP A 39 18.87 2.50 -5.56
N PRO A 40 19.99 1.76 -5.42
CA PRO A 40 21.33 2.34 -5.45
C PRO A 40 21.72 2.93 -6.81
N ASN A 41 21.05 2.50 -7.89
CA ASN A 41 21.29 2.97 -9.25
C ASN A 41 20.21 3.95 -9.73
N GLY A 42 19.23 4.27 -8.88
CA GLY A 42 18.09 5.12 -9.19
C GLY A 42 18.52 6.55 -9.51
N ASN A 43 18.23 7.01 -10.73
CA ASN A 43 18.49 8.38 -11.15
C ASN A 43 17.49 8.86 -12.18
N ILE A 44 17.46 10.17 -12.39
CA ILE A 44 16.78 10.79 -13.53
C ILE A 44 17.85 11.28 -14.50
N THR A 45 17.79 10.81 -15.74
CA THR A 45 18.72 11.23 -16.79
C THR A 45 18.00 12.13 -17.79
N ILE A 46 18.50 13.36 -17.92
CA ILE A 46 18.09 14.30 -18.98
C ILE A 46 19.07 14.13 -20.13
N LYS A 47 18.54 13.72 -21.27
CA LYS A 47 19.28 13.55 -22.51
C LYS A 47 18.90 14.66 -23.48
N TRP A 48 19.91 15.34 -24.01
CA TRP A 48 19.78 16.43 -24.95
C TRP A 48 20.33 16.00 -26.30
N ASP A 49 19.45 15.67 -27.24
CA ASP A 49 19.80 15.18 -28.58
C ASP A 49 19.66 16.32 -29.59
N VAL A 50 20.78 16.79 -30.17
CA VAL A 50 20.78 17.79 -31.25
C VAL A 50 20.46 17.09 -32.56
N MET A 51 19.31 17.39 -33.15
CA MET A 51 18.75 16.66 -34.30
C MET A 51 19.17 17.27 -35.64
N SER A 52 19.19 18.59 -35.74
CA SER A 52 19.52 19.31 -36.97
C SER A 52 20.04 20.71 -36.69
N TRP A 53 20.79 21.28 -37.65
CA TRP A 53 21.21 22.68 -37.62
C TRP A 53 20.12 23.59 -38.17
N THR A 54 20.04 24.81 -37.62
CA THR A 54 19.26 25.93 -38.20
C THR A 54 20.24 27.01 -38.68
N PRO A 55 19.78 28.06 -39.39
CA PRO A 55 20.66 29.14 -39.85
C PRO A 55 21.44 29.84 -38.73
N ASP A 56 20.91 29.89 -37.51
CA ASP A 56 21.52 30.59 -36.37
C ASP A 56 21.73 29.72 -35.12
N GLY A 57 21.41 28.42 -35.18
CA GLY A 57 21.51 27.51 -34.05
C GLY A 57 21.18 26.07 -34.41
N TYR A 58 20.30 25.43 -33.63
CA TYR A 58 19.95 24.02 -33.81
C TYR A 58 18.56 23.68 -33.27
N VAL A 59 18.04 22.53 -33.69
CA VAL A 59 16.85 21.89 -33.12
C VAL A 59 17.30 20.71 -32.27
N ALA A 60 16.80 20.62 -31.04
CA ALA A 60 17.08 19.51 -30.15
C ALA A 60 15.82 18.90 -29.55
N VAL A 61 15.89 17.59 -29.26
CA VAL A 61 14.90 16.87 -28.47
C VAL A 61 15.50 16.60 -27.11
N VAL A 62 14.82 17.06 -26.06
CA VAL A 62 15.22 16.86 -24.67
C VAL A 62 14.33 15.77 -24.09
N THR A 63 14.94 14.68 -23.65
CA THR A 63 14.24 13.52 -23.05
C THR A 63 14.63 13.39 -21.59
N ILE A 64 13.65 13.30 -20.70
CA ILE A 64 13.82 13.06 -19.27
C ILE A 64 13.41 11.61 -19.01
N ASN A 65 14.35 10.79 -18.55
CA ASN A 65 14.11 9.38 -18.23
C ASN A 65 14.21 9.18 -16.73
N ASN A 66 13.17 8.64 -16.12
CA ASN A 66 13.19 8.22 -14.73
C ASN A 66 13.60 6.74 -14.64
N PHE A 67 14.83 6.50 -14.17
CA PHE A 67 15.33 5.16 -13.89
C PHE A 67 15.18 4.77 -12.42
N GLN A 68 14.48 5.57 -11.62
CA GLN A 68 14.18 5.22 -10.23
C GLN A 68 13.12 4.10 -10.21
N GLN A 69 13.37 3.07 -9.41
CA GLN A 69 12.51 1.88 -9.38
C GLN A 69 11.13 2.23 -8.81
N TYR A 70 11.09 2.91 -7.67
CA TYR A 70 9.86 3.15 -6.93
C TYR A 70 9.52 4.63 -6.71
N ARG A 71 10.40 5.57 -7.07
CA ARG A 71 10.09 7.01 -6.93
C ARG A 71 9.49 7.54 -8.23
N HIS A 72 8.34 8.19 -8.13
CA HIS A 72 7.70 8.90 -9.23
C HIS A 72 7.65 10.40 -8.92
N ILE A 73 7.46 11.23 -9.95
CA ILE A 73 7.18 12.66 -9.82
C ILE A 73 5.67 12.85 -10.02
N PRO A 74 4.91 13.14 -8.96
CA PRO A 74 3.47 13.38 -9.08
C PRO A 74 3.18 14.80 -9.60
N ALA A 75 1.91 15.11 -9.85
CA ALA A 75 1.47 16.47 -10.16
C ALA A 75 1.84 17.44 -9.01
N PRO A 76 2.26 18.70 -9.26
CA PRO A 76 2.25 19.46 -10.53
C PRO A 76 3.36 19.10 -11.53
N GLY A 77 4.14 18.06 -11.26
CA GLY A 77 5.12 17.54 -12.19
C GLY A 77 6.51 18.16 -12.06
N TRP A 78 7.38 17.80 -12.99
CA TRP A 78 8.74 18.32 -13.06
C TRP A 78 8.81 19.71 -13.71
N SER A 79 9.80 20.49 -13.30
CA SER A 79 10.27 21.69 -14.02
C SER A 79 11.78 21.60 -14.21
N LEU A 80 12.22 21.85 -15.45
CA LEU A 80 13.61 21.73 -15.86
C LEU A 80 14.16 23.11 -16.19
N GLY A 81 15.17 23.55 -15.44
CA GLY A 81 15.91 24.77 -15.71
C GLY A 81 17.35 24.50 -16.13
N TRP A 82 17.93 25.40 -16.91
CA TRP A 82 19.36 25.38 -17.24
C TRP A 82 19.83 26.80 -17.53
N THR A 83 21.14 27.02 -17.60
CA THR A 83 21.75 28.29 -18.00
C THR A 83 22.44 28.13 -19.34
N TRP A 84 22.13 29.00 -20.29
CA TRP A 84 22.81 29.00 -21.59
C TRP A 84 24.30 29.31 -21.45
N ALA A 85 25.14 28.87 -22.38
CA ALA A 85 26.58 29.12 -22.32
C ALA A 85 26.96 30.54 -22.82
N LYS A 86 26.25 31.07 -23.82
CA LYS A 86 26.52 32.36 -24.49
C LYS A 86 25.33 33.33 -24.45
N LYS A 87 24.67 33.63 -25.56
CA LYS A 87 23.50 34.53 -25.64
C LYS A 87 22.38 33.86 -26.48
N GLU A 88 22.27 32.56 -26.29
CA GLU A 88 21.27 31.70 -26.91
C GLU A 88 19.86 32.14 -26.49
N VAL A 89 18.90 31.87 -27.38
CA VAL A 89 17.47 32.13 -27.17
C VAL A 89 16.68 30.91 -27.62
N ILE A 90 15.44 30.79 -27.18
CA ILE A 90 14.53 29.74 -27.64
C ILE A 90 13.60 30.35 -28.68
N TRP A 91 13.68 29.88 -29.93
CA TRP A 91 12.80 30.32 -31.00
C TRP A 91 11.40 29.74 -30.85
N SER A 92 11.31 28.43 -30.60
CA SER A 92 10.04 27.71 -30.46
C SER A 92 10.23 26.43 -29.65
N MET A 93 9.12 25.90 -29.14
CA MET A 93 9.06 24.65 -28.39
C MET A 93 7.82 23.83 -28.76
N MET A 94 7.91 22.51 -28.64
CA MET A 94 6.79 21.56 -28.76
C MET A 94 6.87 20.52 -27.65
N GLY A 95 5.72 20.11 -27.10
CA GLY A 95 5.62 19.20 -25.94
C GLY A 95 5.98 19.81 -24.60
N GLY A 96 6.56 21.00 -24.56
CA GLY A 96 6.88 21.73 -23.33
C GLY A 96 6.86 23.23 -23.58
N GLN A 97 6.77 24.01 -22.50
CA GLN A 97 6.68 25.47 -22.57
C GLN A 97 7.55 26.12 -21.49
N THR A 98 8.13 27.28 -21.83
CA THR A 98 8.82 28.10 -20.82
C THR A 98 7.84 28.79 -19.89
N THR A 99 8.17 28.83 -18.61
CA THR A 99 7.37 29.52 -17.58
C THR A 99 7.36 31.05 -17.75
N GLU A 100 8.44 31.61 -18.32
CA GLU A 100 8.60 33.03 -18.55
C GLU A 100 9.32 33.29 -19.88
N GLN A 101 8.89 34.31 -20.62
CA GLN A 101 9.56 34.74 -21.85
C GLN A 101 10.86 35.53 -21.60
N GLY A 102 10.89 36.38 -20.57
CA GLY A 102 12.01 37.29 -20.29
C GLY A 102 12.09 38.50 -21.24
N ASP A 103 13.18 39.27 -21.14
CA ASP A 103 13.39 40.47 -21.96
C ASP A 103 13.86 40.12 -23.39
N CYS A 104 12.91 40.12 -24.32
CA CYS A 104 13.15 39.94 -25.76
C CYS A 104 13.22 41.26 -26.55
N SER A 105 13.32 42.43 -25.91
CA SER A 105 13.27 43.75 -26.57
C SER A 105 14.29 43.96 -27.71
N LYS A 106 15.38 43.19 -27.71
CA LYS A 106 16.41 43.21 -28.76
C LYS A 106 15.92 42.68 -30.12
N PHE A 107 14.81 41.95 -30.15
CA PHE A 107 14.24 41.36 -31.35
C PHE A 107 13.05 42.20 -31.83
N LYS A 108 13.22 42.89 -32.97
CA LYS A 108 12.20 43.83 -33.51
C LYS A 108 11.17 43.19 -34.45
N GLY A 109 11.41 41.97 -34.91
CA GLY A 109 10.56 41.25 -35.87
C GLY A 109 10.06 39.94 -35.26
N ASN A 110 10.67 38.82 -35.65
CA ASN A 110 10.39 37.54 -35.01
C ASN A 110 10.89 37.56 -33.56
N ILE A 111 9.95 37.58 -32.61
CA ILE A 111 10.23 37.56 -31.19
C ILE A 111 10.42 36.09 -30.76
N PRO A 112 11.55 35.72 -30.12
CA PRO A 112 11.75 34.38 -29.61
C PRO A 112 10.71 34.00 -28.54
N HIS A 113 10.42 32.70 -28.44
CA HIS A 113 9.60 32.14 -27.36
C HIS A 113 10.18 32.45 -25.97
N CYS A 114 11.50 32.46 -25.81
CA CYS A 114 12.16 32.85 -24.56
C CYS A 114 13.55 33.44 -24.79
N CYS A 115 13.85 34.55 -24.12
CA CYS A 115 15.14 35.25 -24.16
C CYS A 115 15.88 35.23 -22.81
N LYS A 116 15.33 34.56 -21.79
CA LYS A 116 16.03 34.41 -20.51
C LYS A 116 17.34 33.63 -20.68
N LYS A 117 18.34 34.06 -19.93
CA LYS A 117 19.65 33.38 -19.86
C LYS A 117 19.55 32.02 -19.17
N ASP A 118 18.58 31.90 -18.26
CA ASP A 118 18.30 30.77 -17.39
C ASP A 118 16.81 30.33 -17.50
N PRO A 119 16.37 29.83 -18.67
CA PRO A 119 14.98 29.43 -18.86
C PRO A 119 14.59 28.27 -17.93
N THR A 120 13.33 28.25 -17.52
CA THR A 120 12.70 27.10 -16.84
C THR A 120 11.54 26.61 -17.68
N VAL A 121 11.56 25.32 -18.01
CA VAL A 121 10.59 24.63 -18.86
C VAL A 121 9.75 23.68 -18.03
N VAL A 122 8.46 23.65 -18.34
CA VAL A 122 7.50 22.68 -17.83
C VAL A 122 6.91 21.90 -18.99
N ASP A 123 6.45 20.70 -18.69
CA ASP A 123 5.69 19.89 -19.64
C ASP A 123 4.32 20.52 -19.92
N MET A 124 3.80 20.30 -21.12
CA MET A 124 2.46 20.73 -21.47
C MET A 124 1.42 19.84 -20.78
N LEU A 125 0.19 20.34 -20.63
CA LEU A 125 -0.90 19.60 -20.01
C LEU A 125 -1.51 18.54 -20.95
N PRO A 126 -2.12 17.47 -20.40
CA PRO A 126 -2.93 16.54 -21.19
C PRO A 126 -4.02 17.27 -21.99
N GLY A 127 -4.28 16.85 -23.22
CA GLY A 127 -5.25 17.50 -24.13
C GLY A 127 -4.69 18.63 -24.99
N THR A 128 -3.37 18.88 -24.93
CA THR A 128 -2.67 19.80 -25.84
C THR A 128 -2.95 19.45 -27.32
N PRO A 129 -3.13 20.41 -28.25
CA PRO A 129 -3.35 20.11 -29.67
C PRO A 129 -2.23 19.30 -30.33
N TYR A 130 -2.55 18.39 -31.25
CA TYR A 130 -1.59 17.46 -31.87
C TYR A 130 -0.40 18.15 -32.55
N ASN A 131 -0.60 19.34 -33.12
CA ASN A 131 0.47 20.14 -33.75
C ASN A 131 1.50 20.72 -32.74
N GLN A 132 1.21 20.65 -31.45
CA GLN A 132 2.09 21.08 -30.37
C GLN A 132 2.63 19.90 -29.55
N GLN A 133 2.33 18.67 -29.94
CA GLN A 133 2.78 17.45 -29.27
C GLN A 133 4.02 16.84 -29.93
N ILE A 134 4.77 16.09 -29.14
CA ILE A 134 5.83 15.16 -29.53
C ILE A 134 5.60 13.81 -28.84
N ALA A 135 6.28 12.75 -29.27
CA ALA A 135 6.27 11.47 -28.55
C ALA A 135 6.70 11.66 -27.08
N ASN A 136 5.99 11.01 -26.16
CA ASN A 136 6.24 11.01 -24.70
C ASN A 136 6.00 12.35 -23.96
N CYS A 137 5.37 13.35 -24.58
CA CYS A 137 4.63 14.44 -23.89
C CYS A 137 3.12 14.11 -23.92
N CYS A 138 2.15 14.90 -23.47
CA CYS A 138 2.13 16.09 -22.61
C CYS A 138 1.42 15.64 -21.33
N LYS A 139 2.17 15.29 -20.28
CA LYS A 139 1.62 14.62 -19.10
C LYS A 139 1.49 15.57 -17.91
N GLY A 140 1.57 16.88 -18.14
CA GLY A 140 1.60 17.88 -17.08
C GLY A 140 2.77 17.68 -16.13
N GLY A 141 3.86 17.09 -16.62
CA GLY A 141 5.10 16.90 -15.87
C GLY A 141 5.06 15.69 -14.94
N VAL A 142 4.00 14.89 -14.94
CA VAL A 142 3.95 13.64 -14.18
C VAL A 142 4.91 12.64 -14.82
N LEU A 143 5.74 12.01 -13.99
CA LEU A 143 6.74 11.03 -14.42
C LEU A 143 6.69 9.79 -13.52
N SER A 144 6.21 8.67 -14.06
CA SER A 144 6.05 7.43 -13.28
C SER A 144 7.41 6.85 -12.86
N SER A 145 7.39 5.94 -11.89
CA SER A 145 8.55 5.11 -11.56
C SER A 145 8.76 4.05 -12.64
N TRP A 146 10.01 3.61 -12.79
CA TRP A 146 10.37 2.61 -13.79
C TRP A 146 9.65 1.27 -13.58
N VAL A 147 9.36 0.90 -12.33
CA VAL A 147 8.70 -0.37 -12.02
C VAL A 147 7.19 -0.32 -12.26
N GLN A 148 6.52 0.78 -11.90
CA GLN A 148 5.06 0.89 -12.01
C GLN A 148 4.61 0.99 -13.47
N ASP A 149 5.25 1.87 -14.25
CA ASP A 149 4.84 2.15 -15.63
C ASP A 149 6.04 2.66 -16.45
N PRO A 150 6.89 1.75 -16.98
CA PRO A 150 8.08 2.12 -17.75
C PRO A 150 7.78 3.05 -18.95
N PRO A 151 6.70 2.84 -19.75
CA PRO A 151 6.31 3.79 -20.79
C PRO A 151 6.06 5.21 -20.29
N ASN A 152 5.47 5.36 -19.09
CA ASN A 152 5.19 6.66 -18.51
C ASN A 152 6.34 7.23 -17.67
N ALA A 153 7.44 6.50 -17.51
CA ALA A 153 8.68 6.95 -16.86
C ALA A 153 9.58 7.80 -17.78
N VAL A 154 9.10 8.15 -18.98
CA VAL A 154 9.81 9.02 -19.94
C VAL A 154 8.99 10.24 -20.27
N ALA A 155 9.58 11.43 -20.25
CA ALA A 155 9.00 12.66 -20.76
C ALA A 155 9.92 13.26 -21.85
N ALA A 156 9.37 13.98 -22.83
CA ALA A 156 10.19 14.64 -23.83
C ALA A 156 9.57 15.93 -24.35
N PHE A 157 10.42 16.87 -24.76
CA PHE A 157 10.01 18.08 -25.48
C PHE A 157 11.05 18.44 -26.53
N GLN A 158 10.63 19.19 -27.55
CA GLN A 158 11.50 19.71 -28.58
C GLN A 158 11.75 21.20 -28.37
N VAL A 159 12.97 21.64 -28.62
CA VAL A 159 13.39 23.03 -28.50
C VAL A 159 14.18 23.46 -29.74
N SER A 160 13.79 24.60 -30.32
CA SER A 160 14.55 25.27 -31.36
C SER A 160 15.38 26.37 -30.73
N VAL A 161 16.70 26.23 -30.74
CA VAL A 161 17.65 27.12 -30.08
C VAL A 161 18.30 28.03 -31.11
N GLY A 162 18.22 29.33 -30.89
CA GLY A 162 18.87 30.37 -31.69
C GLY A 162 20.19 30.85 -31.06
N ARG A 163 21.03 31.49 -31.87
CA ARG A 163 22.31 32.10 -31.49
C ARG A 163 23.30 31.16 -30.78
N ALA A 164 23.19 29.85 -31.01
CA ALA A 164 24.02 28.83 -30.38
C ALA A 164 25.26 28.42 -31.20
N GLY A 165 25.29 28.79 -32.49
CA GLY A 165 26.23 28.28 -33.48
C GLY A 165 25.67 27.08 -34.24
N THR A 166 26.23 26.78 -35.40
CA THR A 166 25.68 25.84 -36.39
C THR A 166 26.59 24.65 -36.67
N THR A 167 27.61 24.43 -35.83
CA THR A 167 28.58 23.33 -35.98
C THR A 167 28.97 22.73 -34.64
N ASN A 168 29.41 21.47 -34.66
CA ASN A 168 29.88 20.73 -33.48
C ASN A 168 30.99 21.45 -32.68
N LYS A 169 31.78 22.32 -33.34
CA LYS A 169 32.85 23.10 -32.68
C LYS A 169 32.33 24.38 -32.02
N THR A 170 31.29 24.99 -32.60
CA THR A 170 30.79 26.30 -32.18
C THR A 170 29.74 26.19 -31.09
N VAL A 171 28.91 25.14 -31.13
CA VAL A 171 27.88 24.88 -30.11
C VAL A 171 28.51 24.57 -28.76
N LYS A 172 27.95 25.16 -27.71
CA LYS A 172 28.37 24.95 -26.33
C LYS A 172 27.24 24.33 -25.53
N VAL A 173 27.60 23.37 -24.69
CA VAL A 173 26.67 22.67 -23.82
C VAL A 173 26.11 23.66 -22.78
N PRO A 174 24.79 23.66 -22.51
CA PRO A 174 24.21 24.40 -21.41
C PRO A 174 24.82 23.99 -20.06
N LYS A 175 24.77 24.88 -19.10
CA LYS A 175 25.36 24.71 -17.77
C LYS A 175 24.28 24.79 -16.69
N ASN A 176 24.60 24.35 -15.48
CA ASN A 176 23.76 24.51 -14.29
C ASN A 176 22.32 24.01 -14.51
N PHE A 177 22.19 22.74 -14.87
CA PHE A 177 20.88 22.10 -14.95
C PHE A 177 20.27 22.00 -13.56
N THR A 178 18.98 22.29 -13.47
CA THR A 178 18.19 22.19 -12.24
C THR A 178 16.91 21.43 -12.55
N LEU A 179 16.65 20.36 -11.82
CA LEU A 179 15.40 19.61 -11.88
C LEU A 179 14.64 19.89 -10.59
N LYS A 180 13.48 20.54 -10.68
CA LYS A 180 12.58 20.68 -9.55
C LYS A 180 11.40 19.74 -9.74
N ALA A 181 11.02 19.07 -8.66
CA ALA A 181 9.83 18.26 -8.55
C ALA A 181 8.98 18.84 -7.39
N PRO A 182 7.79 18.31 -7.12
CA PRO A 182 7.07 18.63 -5.89
C PRO A 182 7.91 18.21 -4.69
N GLY A 183 8.40 19.19 -3.92
CA GLY A 183 9.38 18.99 -2.85
C GLY A 183 10.83 19.20 -3.30
N PRO A 184 11.74 19.56 -2.39
CA PRO A 184 13.17 19.57 -2.70
C PRO A 184 13.70 18.14 -2.83
N GLY A 185 14.93 17.96 -3.32
CA GLY A 185 15.61 16.65 -3.25
C GLY A 185 16.49 16.32 -4.44
N TYR A 186 16.15 16.78 -5.64
CA TYR A 186 16.95 16.49 -6.83
C TYR A 186 18.13 17.45 -6.96
N THR A 187 19.31 16.88 -7.19
CA THR A 187 20.53 17.62 -7.54
C THR A 187 21.08 17.06 -8.84
N CYS A 188 21.36 17.92 -9.81
CA CYS A 188 21.87 17.53 -11.12
C CYS A 188 23.37 17.78 -11.24
N GLY A 189 24.08 16.82 -11.82
CA GLY A 189 25.49 16.96 -12.16
C GLY A 189 25.74 17.84 -13.40
N PRO A 190 27.01 18.06 -13.77
CA PRO A 190 27.34 18.75 -15.01
C PRO A 190 26.96 17.90 -16.24
N ALA A 191 26.58 18.58 -17.32
CA ALA A 191 26.28 17.93 -18.59
C ALA A 191 27.54 17.31 -19.21
N LYS A 192 27.45 16.04 -19.61
CA LYS A 192 28.53 15.28 -20.23
C LYS A 192 28.22 15.05 -21.71
N ILE A 193 29.20 15.31 -22.57
CA ILE A 193 29.10 14.96 -23.99
C ILE A 193 29.28 13.45 -24.12
N VAL A 194 28.31 12.78 -24.75
CA VAL A 194 28.30 11.33 -24.93
C VAL A 194 28.22 10.98 -26.41
N LYS A 195 28.33 9.68 -26.72
CA LYS A 195 28.15 9.18 -28.09
C LYS A 195 26.77 9.59 -28.62
N PRO A 196 26.65 10.06 -29.87
CA PRO A 196 25.37 10.45 -30.43
C PRO A 196 24.34 9.32 -30.40
N THR A 197 23.12 9.64 -29.97
CA THR A 197 21.99 8.72 -29.94
C THR A 197 21.65 8.24 -31.34
N GLN A 198 21.36 6.95 -31.47
CA GLN A 198 20.80 6.36 -32.68
C GLN A 198 19.29 6.13 -32.51
N PHE A 199 18.51 6.56 -33.48
CA PHE A 199 17.06 6.40 -33.54
C PHE A 199 16.73 5.41 -34.67
N ILE A 200 16.19 4.26 -34.29
CA ILE A 200 15.73 3.24 -35.22
C ILE A 200 14.26 3.54 -35.52
N GLN A 201 13.92 3.67 -36.80
CA GLN A 201 12.53 3.87 -37.21
C GLN A 201 11.65 2.66 -36.83
N PRO A 202 10.34 2.84 -36.61
CA PRO A 202 9.43 1.75 -36.23
C PRO A 202 9.46 0.56 -37.21
N ASP A 203 9.73 0.81 -38.49
CA ASP A 203 9.85 -0.22 -39.53
C ASP A 203 11.19 -0.99 -39.48
N LYS A 204 12.11 -0.59 -38.59
CA LYS A 204 13.47 -1.12 -38.40
C LYS A 204 14.40 -1.02 -39.62
N ARG A 205 14.01 -0.32 -40.68
CA ARG A 205 14.79 -0.24 -41.93
C ARG A 205 15.79 0.90 -41.94
N ARG A 206 15.47 1.99 -41.26
CA ARG A 206 16.31 3.20 -41.23
C ARG A 206 16.77 3.52 -39.82
N VAL A 207 18.06 3.77 -39.69
CA VAL A 207 18.68 4.32 -38.49
C VAL A 207 19.09 5.75 -38.78
N THR A 208 18.60 6.68 -37.97
CA THR A 208 19.07 8.08 -37.95
C THR A 208 19.87 8.31 -36.68
N GLN A 209 20.69 9.35 -36.64
CA GLN A 209 21.47 9.67 -35.45
C GLN A 209 21.37 11.15 -35.13
N ALA A 210 21.43 11.48 -33.84
CA ALA A 210 21.68 12.84 -33.40
C ALA A 210 23.04 13.32 -33.92
N LEU A 211 23.18 14.62 -34.12
CA LEU A 211 24.45 15.26 -34.46
C LEU A 211 25.38 15.33 -33.24
N MET A 212 24.79 15.56 -32.07
CA MET A 212 25.44 15.57 -30.77
C MET A 212 24.45 15.13 -29.70
N THR A 213 24.94 14.45 -28.66
CA THR A 213 24.12 14.07 -27.49
C THR A 213 24.83 14.48 -26.21
N TRP A 214 24.09 15.09 -25.30
CA TRP A 214 24.55 15.41 -23.95
C TRP A 214 23.68 14.73 -22.90
N ASN A 215 24.30 14.19 -21.86
CA ASN A 215 23.61 13.58 -20.74
C ASN A 215 23.86 14.37 -19.46
N VAL A 216 22.79 14.59 -18.71
CA VAL A 216 22.81 15.14 -17.35
C VAL A 216 22.16 14.11 -16.45
N THR A 217 22.84 13.73 -15.39
CA THR A 217 22.30 12.82 -14.38
C THR A 217 21.90 13.63 -13.15
N CYS A 218 20.66 13.45 -12.71
CA CYS A 218 20.12 14.02 -11.49
C CYS A 218 19.82 12.90 -10.49
N THR A 219 20.30 13.08 -9.27
CA THR A 219 20.12 12.12 -8.17
C THR A 219 19.25 12.73 -7.08
N TYR A 220 18.50 11.89 -6.37
CA TYR A 220 17.57 12.32 -5.33
C TYR A 220 18.17 12.12 -3.94
N SER A 221 18.42 13.20 -3.20
CA SER A 221 18.92 13.17 -1.84
C SER A 221 17.79 13.19 -0.81
N GLN A 222 17.62 12.08 -0.10
CA GLN A 222 16.66 11.97 1.01
C GLN A 222 16.94 13.04 2.10
N PHE A 223 18.21 13.38 2.33
CA PHE A 223 18.61 14.40 3.32
C PHE A 223 18.25 15.82 2.90
N LEU A 224 18.30 16.14 1.60
CA LEU A 224 17.91 17.46 1.09
C LEU A 224 16.41 17.57 0.90
N ALA A 225 15.74 16.44 0.65
CA ALA A 225 14.36 16.44 0.22
C ALA A 225 13.36 16.73 1.32
N GLN A 226 13.59 16.26 2.55
CA GLN A 226 12.59 16.38 3.60
C GLN A 226 13.21 16.71 4.95
N LYS A 227 12.90 17.92 5.44
CA LYS A 227 13.15 18.31 6.83
C LYS A 227 12.16 17.65 7.79
N THR A 228 10.97 17.30 7.31
CA THR A 228 9.87 16.68 8.08
C THR A 228 9.33 15.48 7.32
N PRO A 229 9.12 14.32 7.99
CA PRO A 229 8.50 13.15 7.38
C PRO A 229 7.09 13.44 6.85
N THR A 230 6.64 12.67 5.84
CA THR A 230 5.31 12.81 5.22
C THR A 230 4.34 11.69 5.60
N CYS A 231 4.84 10.63 6.26
CA CYS A 231 4.03 9.48 6.64
C CYS A 231 4.48 8.85 7.96
N CYS A 232 3.55 8.15 8.61
CA CYS A 232 3.80 7.37 9.82
C CYS A 232 3.16 5.99 9.75
N VAL A 233 3.62 5.09 10.61
CA VAL A 233 3.14 3.71 10.68
C VAL A 233 2.44 3.43 12.01
N SER A 234 1.34 2.69 11.96
CA SER A 234 0.64 2.15 13.13
C SER A 234 0.51 0.64 13.00
N LEU A 235 0.59 -0.08 14.11
CA LEU A 235 0.70 -1.54 14.14
C LEU A 235 -0.38 -2.15 15.03
N SER A 236 -0.92 -3.29 14.62
CA SER A 236 -1.86 -4.07 15.41
C SER A 236 -1.75 -5.57 15.09
N SER A 237 -2.27 -6.41 15.98
CA SER A 237 -2.30 -7.87 15.78
C SER A 237 -3.55 -8.49 16.37
N PHE A 238 -3.90 -9.70 15.92
CA PHE A 238 -5.04 -10.45 16.46
C PHE A 238 -4.83 -10.97 17.90
N TYR A 239 -3.58 -10.97 18.39
CA TYR A 239 -3.21 -11.51 19.71
C TYR A 239 -2.96 -10.41 20.74
N ASN A 240 -3.19 -9.14 20.39
CA ASN A 240 -3.04 -8.01 21.30
C ASN A 240 -4.14 -6.99 21.01
N ASP A 241 -4.94 -6.67 22.02
CA ASP A 241 -6.08 -5.76 21.89
C ASP A 241 -5.67 -4.30 21.74
N THR A 242 -4.41 -3.96 22.05
CA THR A 242 -3.89 -2.59 21.93
C THR A 242 -3.31 -2.33 20.55
N ILE A 243 -3.81 -1.26 19.92
CA ILE A 243 -3.25 -0.74 18.67
C ILE A 243 -2.09 0.19 19.03
N VAL A 244 -0.92 -0.06 18.45
CA VAL A 244 0.24 0.81 18.57
C VAL A 244 0.04 1.96 17.58
N PRO A 245 -0.22 3.19 18.06
CA PRO A 245 -0.50 4.31 17.18
C PRO A 245 0.78 4.80 16.50
N CYS A 246 0.62 5.65 15.49
CA CYS A 246 1.74 6.44 15.00
C CYS A 246 2.37 7.26 16.14
N PRO A 247 3.69 7.43 16.17
CA PRO A 247 4.35 8.30 17.13
C PRO A 247 3.77 9.71 17.12
N THR A 248 3.57 10.27 18.31
CA THR A 248 3.10 11.65 18.49
C THR A 248 4.06 12.61 17.81
N CYS A 249 3.53 13.59 17.07
CA CYS A 249 4.30 14.58 16.32
C CYS A 249 5.28 14.03 15.28
N ALA A 250 5.04 12.83 14.74
CA ALA A 250 5.89 12.20 13.72
C ALA A 250 6.19 13.11 12.50
N CYS A 251 5.21 13.90 12.05
CA CYS A 251 5.38 14.81 10.91
C CYS A 251 5.50 16.28 11.31
N GLY A 252 5.85 16.54 12.57
CA GLY A 252 6.04 17.87 13.13
C GLY A 252 4.76 18.45 13.76
N CYS A 253 4.85 18.79 15.05
CA CYS A 253 3.84 19.59 15.74
C CYS A 253 4.30 21.04 15.85
N GLN A 254 3.35 21.97 15.82
CA GLN A 254 3.65 23.35 16.15
C GLN A 254 3.87 23.47 17.67
N GLY A 255 4.93 24.18 18.07
CA GLY A 255 4.97 24.77 19.41
C GLY A 255 3.89 25.85 19.54
N ASN A 256 3.63 26.32 20.76
CA ASN A 256 2.56 27.28 21.14
C ASN A 256 2.64 28.67 20.44
N SER A 257 2.68 28.75 19.12
CA SER A 257 2.59 29.98 18.33
C SER A 257 1.35 29.92 17.43
N SER A 258 0.33 30.61 17.88
CA SER A 258 -1.04 30.67 17.37
C SER A 258 -1.22 31.37 16.01
N GLN A 259 -0.25 31.30 15.08
CA GLN A 259 -0.30 32.09 13.84
C GLN A 259 0.14 31.38 12.55
N SER A 260 0.00 30.05 12.41
CA SER A 260 0.10 29.44 11.07
C SER A 260 -0.69 28.13 10.91
N GLY A 261 -1.96 28.18 10.49
CA GLY A 261 -2.67 27.07 9.82
C GLY A 261 -2.37 25.62 10.27
N GLY A 262 -2.38 25.34 11.57
CA GLY A 262 -2.05 24.02 12.13
C GLY A 262 -3.27 23.10 12.14
N CYS A 263 -3.40 22.27 11.09
CA CYS A 263 -4.43 21.25 10.88
C CYS A 263 -5.91 21.71 10.89
N VAL A 264 -6.80 20.83 10.43
CA VAL A 264 -8.26 21.03 10.41
C VAL A 264 -8.94 19.91 11.18
N GLU A 265 -9.86 20.24 12.09
CA GLU A 265 -10.66 19.25 12.80
C GLU A 265 -11.72 18.63 11.88
N GLU A 266 -11.99 17.34 12.07
CA GLU A 266 -12.85 16.52 11.21
C GLU A 266 -14.29 17.06 11.08
N ASP A 267 -14.81 17.64 12.16
CA ASP A 267 -16.20 18.12 12.26
C ASP A 267 -16.33 19.65 12.11
N SER A 268 -15.28 20.34 11.63
CA SER A 268 -15.31 21.79 11.55
C SER A 268 -16.24 22.27 10.41
N PRO A 269 -17.21 23.17 10.68
CA PRO A 269 -18.12 23.74 9.66
C PRO A 269 -17.40 24.63 8.63
N HIS A 270 -16.07 24.80 8.73
CA HIS A 270 -15.24 25.64 7.88
C HIS A 270 -14.32 24.86 6.94
N ILE A 271 -14.45 23.53 6.83
CA ILE A 271 -13.64 22.72 5.90
C ILE A 271 -13.74 23.28 4.47
N GLN A 272 -14.96 23.59 4.03
CA GLN A 272 -15.19 24.09 2.67
C GLN A 272 -14.63 25.51 2.46
N SER A 273 -14.67 26.39 3.46
CA SER A 273 -14.12 27.75 3.37
C SER A 273 -12.58 27.78 3.48
N VAL A 274 -11.96 26.87 4.23
CA VAL A 274 -10.49 26.77 4.39
C VAL A 274 -9.83 26.07 3.19
N VAL A 275 -10.54 25.13 2.57
CA VAL A 275 -10.12 24.49 1.30
C VAL A 275 -10.26 25.48 0.13
N SER A 276 -11.25 26.39 0.16
CA SER A 276 -11.51 27.36 -0.90
C SER A 276 -10.80 28.72 -0.74
N GLY A 277 -10.49 29.14 0.49
CA GLY A 277 -10.03 30.50 0.82
C GLY A 277 -8.52 30.73 0.82
N PHE A 278 -7.71 29.68 0.88
CA PHE A 278 -6.26 29.78 0.68
C PHE A 278 -5.95 29.47 -0.79
N GLY A 279 -5.33 30.43 -1.49
CA GLY A 279 -5.14 30.39 -2.94
C GLY A 279 -4.75 29.01 -3.48
N LYS A 280 -5.38 28.62 -4.59
CA LYS A 280 -5.28 27.35 -5.34
C LYS A 280 -3.84 26.86 -5.67
N ASN A 281 -2.81 27.57 -5.24
CA ASN A 281 -1.41 27.39 -5.61
C ASN A 281 -0.48 27.02 -4.43
N SER A 282 -1.02 26.72 -3.23
CA SER A 282 -0.21 26.21 -2.11
C SER A 282 -0.22 24.68 -2.11
N PHE A 283 0.90 24.07 -2.53
CA PHE A 283 1.17 22.62 -2.38
C PHE A 283 1.48 22.21 -0.93
N THR A 284 1.29 23.11 0.04
CA THR A 284 1.48 22.80 1.45
C THR A 284 0.33 21.91 1.92
N PRO A 285 0.61 20.73 2.48
CA PRO A 285 -0.42 19.80 2.90
C PRO A 285 -1.30 20.44 3.97
N LEU A 286 -2.62 20.32 3.82
CA LEU A 286 -3.59 20.72 4.84
C LEU A 286 -4.11 19.44 5.49
N VAL A 287 -3.58 19.12 6.67
CA VAL A 287 -3.83 17.83 7.32
C VAL A 287 -4.97 17.87 8.33
N GLN A 288 -5.65 16.75 8.53
CA GLN A 288 -6.57 16.55 9.63
C GLN A 288 -5.83 16.56 10.97
N CYS A 289 -6.44 17.18 11.98
CA CYS A 289 -5.88 17.23 13.32
C CYS A 289 -5.81 15.84 13.94
N THR A 290 -4.58 15.36 14.12
CA THR A 290 -4.27 14.05 14.70
C THR A 290 -3.05 14.20 15.60
N ARG A 291 -2.82 13.24 16.51
CA ARG A 291 -1.64 13.27 17.38
C ARG A 291 -0.31 13.20 16.61
N HIS A 292 -0.30 12.60 15.41
CA HIS A 292 0.90 12.41 14.60
C HIS A 292 1.13 13.51 13.55
N MET A 293 0.09 14.27 13.18
CA MET A 293 0.13 15.38 12.23
C MET A 293 0.64 14.99 10.82
N CYS A 294 0.55 13.71 10.47
CA CYS A 294 1.05 13.19 9.19
C CYS A 294 -0.03 13.18 8.11
N PRO A 295 0.28 13.63 6.87
CA PRO A 295 -0.60 13.50 5.72
C PRO A 295 -1.02 12.06 5.43
N ILE A 296 -0.12 11.08 5.62
CA ILE A 296 -0.39 9.67 5.35
C ILE A 296 -0.14 8.83 6.60
N ARG A 297 -1.03 7.86 6.84
CA ARG A 297 -0.82 6.78 7.80
C ARG A 297 -0.88 5.44 7.09
N VAL A 298 0.11 4.60 7.33
CA VAL A 298 0.09 3.20 6.93
C VAL A 298 -0.20 2.36 8.17
N HIS A 299 -1.28 1.59 8.15
CA HIS A 299 -1.66 0.67 9.20
C HIS A 299 -1.32 -0.76 8.78
N TRP A 300 -0.52 -1.45 9.60
CA TRP A 300 -0.17 -2.85 9.42
C TRP A 300 -0.83 -3.70 10.49
N HIS A 301 -1.75 -4.56 10.08
CA HIS A 301 -2.52 -5.43 10.96
C HIS A 301 -2.21 -6.91 10.68
N VAL A 302 -1.66 -7.61 11.67
CA VAL A 302 -1.53 -9.08 11.62
C VAL A 302 -2.90 -9.68 11.94
N LYS A 303 -3.64 -10.09 10.89
CA LYS A 303 -5.06 -10.44 10.97
C LYS A 303 -5.32 -11.83 11.53
N ILE A 304 -4.61 -12.84 11.04
CA ILE A 304 -4.83 -14.23 11.44
C ILE A 304 -3.62 -15.09 11.12
N ASN A 305 -3.46 -16.15 11.90
CA ASN A 305 -2.38 -17.12 11.81
C ASN A 305 -2.94 -18.54 11.62
N TYR A 306 -2.81 -19.10 10.42
CA TYR A 306 -3.20 -20.48 10.09
C TYR A 306 -2.07 -21.47 10.40
N LYS A 307 -2.26 -22.77 10.12
CA LYS A 307 -1.18 -23.77 10.31
C LYS A 307 0.03 -23.47 9.42
N GLU A 308 -0.19 -23.27 8.12
CA GLU A 308 0.87 -23.09 7.12
C GLU A 308 1.03 -21.65 6.61
N TYR A 309 0.03 -20.81 6.85
CA TYR A 309 -0.02 -19.45 6.33
C TYR A 309 -0.30 -18.44 7.43
N TRP A 310 0.00 -17.18 7.18
CA TRP A 310 -0.43 -16.07 8.00
C TRP A 310 -0.83 -14.90 7.11
N ARG A 311 -1.78 -14.11 7.60
CA ARG A 311 -2.43 -13.06 6.82
C ARG A 311 -2.22 -11.70 7.47
N VAL A 312 -1.84 -10.74 6.65
CA VAL A 312 -1.69 -9.33 7.03
C VAL A 312 -2.70 -8.51 6.26
N LYS A 313 -3.27 -7.51 6.92
CA LYS A 313 -4.06 -6.45 6.29
C LYS A 313 -3.28 -5.15 6.35
N ILE A 314 -3.13 -4.50 5.20
CA ILE A 314 -2.53 -3.17 5.07
C ILE A 314 -3.65 -2.18 4.81
N THR A 315 -3.58 -1.01 5.44
CA THR A 315 -4.52 0.09 5.20
C THR A 315 -3.75 1.40 5.12
N ILE A 316 -3.82 2.09 3.98
CA ILE A 316 -3.22 3.39 3.77
C ILE A 316 -4.34 4.42 3.89
N THR A 317 -4.22 5.36 4.82
CA THR A 317 -5.20 6.43 5.05
C THR A 317 -4.57 7.78 4.70
N ASN A 318 -5.30 8.57 3.92
CA ASN A 318 -4.95 9.95 3.60
C ASN A 318 -5.67 10.90 4.57
N PHE A 319 -4.90 11.74 5.24
CA PHE A 319 -5.34 12.78 6.15
C PHE A 319 -5.18 14.17 5.54
N ASN A 320 -4.78 14.29 4.27
CA ASN A 320 -4.62 15.57 3.58
C ASN A 320 -5.91 15.98 2.84
N TYR A 321 -6.45 17.16 3.15
CA TYR A 321 -7.65 17.72 2.52
C TYR A 321 -7.37 18.38 1.16
N ARG A 322 -6.11 18.63 0.81
CA ARG A 322 -5.72 19.36 -0.42
C ARG A 322 -5.07 18.48 -1.48
N MET A 323 -4.79 17.22 -1.17
CA MET A 323 -3.97 16.37 -2.02
C MET A 323 -4.58 14.98 -2.19
N ASN A 324 -4.73 14.62 -3.46
CA ASN A 324 -4.95 13.24 -3.87
C ASN A 324 -3.60 12.65 -4.29
N TYR A 325 -3.42 11.35 -4.05
CA TYR A 325 -2.24 10.62 -4.49
C TYR A 325 -2.65 9.64 -5.60
N SER A 326 -2.42 10.05 -6.85
CA SER A 326 -2.50 9.18 -8.02
C SER A 326 -1.21 8.37 -8.18
N ASP A 327 -1.29 7.15 -8.71
CA ASP A 327 -0.14 6.26 -8.93
C ASP A 327 0.68 6.02 -7.64
N TRP A 328 0.00 6.06 -6.49
CA TRP A 328 0.64 5.86 -5.20
C TRP A 328 1.34 4.49 -5.14
N ASN A 329 2.43 4.43 -4.39
CA ASN A 329 3.13 3.18 -4.13
C ASN A 329 3.58 3.07 -2.68
N LEU A 330 3.79 1.82 -2.26
CA LEU A 330 4.20 1.44 -0.93
C LEU A 330 5.36 0.44 -1.06
N VAL A 331 6.52 0.78 -0.52
CA VAL A 331 7.66 -0.14 -0.43
C VAL A 331 7.79 -0.62 1.00
N ILE A 332 7.86 -1.93 1.19
CA ILE A 332 7.87 -2.56 2.50
C ILE A 332 9.07 -3.49 2.58
N GLN A 333 9.86 -3.34 3.63
CA GLN A 333 10.97 -4.24 3.94
C GLN A 333 10.56 -5.20 5.06
N HIS A 334 10.47 -6.49 4.76
CA HIS A 334 10.18 -7.56 5.70
C HIS A 334 10.80 -8.88 5.23
N PRO A 335 11.50 -9.64 6.11
CA PRO A 335 12.24 -10.84 5.71
C PRO A 335 11.38 -11.95 5.07
N ASN A 336 10.07 -11.97 5.32
CA ASN A 336 9.16 -12.99 4.78
C ASN A 336 8.55 -12.66 3.41
N PHE A 337 8.97 -11.58 2.72
CA PHE A 337 8.48 -11.30 1.36
C PHE A 337 8.92 -12.35 0.33
N ASP A 338 10.01 -13.07 0.59
CA ASP A 338 10.44 -14.25 -0.17
C ASP A 338 9.33 -15.34 -0.26
N ASN A 339 8.42 -15.38 0.73
CA ASN A 339 7.37 -16.38 0.86
C ASN A 339 5.95 -15.83 0.62
N LEU A 340 5.82 -14.70 -0.09
CA LEU A 340 4.52 -14.14 -0.45
C LEU A 340 3.77 -15.11 -1.38
N THR A 341 2.61 -15.58 -0.95
CA THR A 341 1.81 -16.58 -1.70
C THR A 341 0.69 -15.92 -2.49
N GLN A 342 -0.05 -15.01 -1.87
CA GLN A 342 -1.15 -14.30 -2.51
C GLN A 342 -1.19 -12.84 -2.07
N LEU A 343 -1.56 -11.99 -3.00
CA LEU A 343 -1.82 -10.57 -2.80
C LEU A 343 -3.24 -10.26 -3.27
N PHE A 344 -3.98 -9.51 -2.46
CA PHE A 344 -5.33 -9.07 -2.80
C PHE A 344 -5.34 -7.57 -3.13
N SER A 345 -6.02 -7.20 -4.20
CA SER A 345 -6.39 -5.80 -4.52
C SER A 345 -5.25 -4.82 -4.84
N PHE A 346 -3.96 -5.18 -4.76
CA PHE A 346 -2.83 -4.36 -5.22
C PHE A 346 -1.99 -5.11 -6.25
N ASN A 347 -1.18 -4.36 -7.00
CA ASN A 347 -0.08 -4.91 -7.80
C ASN A 347 1.16 -5.13 -6.93
N TYR A 348 2.07 -6.01 -7.37
CA TYR A 348 3.29 -6.33 -6.65
C TYR A 348 4.50 -6.53 -7.55
N LYS A 349 5.64 -6.10 -7.04
CA LYS A 349 6.96 -6.44 -7.57
C LYS A 349 7.97 -6.49 -6.44
N SER A 350 8.76 -7.55 -6.39
CA SER A 350 9.92 -7.62 -5.49
C SER A 350 11.02 -6.67 -5.98
N LEU A 351 11.67 -5.97 -5.06
CA LEU A 351 12.84 -5.14 -5.31
C LEU A 351 14.06 -5.84 -4.71
N THR A 352 15.02 -6.19 -5.56
CA THR A 352 16.17 -7.04 -5.18
C THR A 352 17.49 -6.34 -5.53
N PRO A 353 17.79 -5.18 -4.90
CA PRO A 353 18.93 -4.34 -5.30
C PRO A 353 20.29 -5.07 -5.21
N TYR A 354 20.41 -6.07 -4.34
CA TYR A 354 21.63 -6.85 -4.12
C TYR A 354 21.54 -8.30 -4.64
N GLY A 355 20.45 -8.67 -5.34
CA GLY A 355 20.25 -9.97 -6.01
C GLY A 355 20.09 -11.20 -5.10
N THR A 356 20.59 -11.17 -3.87
CA THR A 356 20.60 -12.31 -2.93
C THR A 356 19.53 -12.24 -1.86
N ILE A 357 18.91 -11.07 -1.65
CA ILE A 357 17.93 -10.81 -0.59
C ILE A 357 16.68 -10.24 -1.24
N ASN A 358 15.53 -10.92 -1.08
CA ASN A 358 14.24 -10.51 -1.64
C ASN A 358 13.29 -10.00 -0.54
N ASP A 359 13.86 -9.38 0.50
CA ASP A 359 13.14 -8.91 1.68
C ASP A 359 12.32 -7.63 1.43
N THR A 360 12.32 -7.09 0.22
CA THR A 360 11.71 -5.82 -0.11
C THR A 360 10.66 -5.98 -1.21
N ALA A 361 9.46 -5.48 -0.94
CA ALA A 361 8.32 -5.54 -1.82
C ALA A 361 7.82 -4.14 -2.15
N MET A 362 7.53 -3.90 -3.43
CA MET A 362 6.81 -2.73 -3.90
C MET A 362 5.37 -3.12 -4.22
N LEU A 363 4.42 -2.39 -3.65
CA LEU A 363 2.99 -2.51 -3.88
C LEU A 363 2.45 -1.20 -4.45
N TRP A 364 1.47 -1.27 -5.35
CA TRP A 364 0.78 -0.08 -5.88
C TRP A 364 -0.64 -0.40 -6.30
N GLY A 365 -1.45 0.63 -6.50
CA GLY A 365 -2.84 0.49 -6.93
C GLY A 365 -3.00 -0.14 -8.31
N ILE A 366 -4.17 -0.74 -8.54
CA ILE A 366 -4.63 -1.23 -9.84
C ILE A 366 -5.33 -0.08 -10.55
N LYS A 367 -4.94 0.17 -11.81
CA LYS A 367 -5.52 1.25 -12.63
C LYS A 367 -7.03 1.14 -12.71
N PHE A 368 -7.73 2.27 -12.56
CA PHE A 368 -9.19 2.37 -12.57
C PHE A 368 -9.92 1.63 -11.43
N TYR A 369 -9.20 1.22 -10.37
CA TYR A 369 -9.79 0.57 -9.21
C TYR A 369 -9.39 1.27 -7.91
N ASN A 370 -8.09 1.30 -7.60
CA ASN A 370 -7.56 1.92 -6.39
C ASN A 370 -6.20 2.57 -6.61
N ASP A 371 -5.91 2.97 -7.84
CA ASP A 371 -4.76 3.79 -8.26
C ASP A 371 -4.84 5.25 -7.78
N LEU A 372 -6.02 5.69 -7.32
CA LEU A 372 -6.24 7.01 -6.74
C LEU A 372 -6.56 6.89 -5.25
N LEU A 373 -5.66 7.38 -4.40
CA LEU A 373 -5.93 7.63 -2.99
C LEU A 373 -6.47 9.05 -2.84
N THR A 374 -7.77 9.16 -2.64
CA THR A 374 -8.47 10.45 -2.50
C THR A 374 -8.09 11.16 -1.21
N GLN A 375 -8.36 12.46 -1.15
CA GLN A 375 -8.22 13.33 0.01
C GLN A 375 -8.92 12.80 1.26
N ALA A 376 -8.60 13.40 2.41
CA ALA A 376 -9.19 13.03 3.69
C ALA A 376 -10.72 13.00 3.68
N GLY A 377 -11.28 11.92 4.23
CA GLY A 377 -12.71 11.65 4.29
C GLY A 377 -13.02 10.15 4.37
N PRO A 378 -14.30 9.75 4.32
CA PRO A 378 -14.72 8.35 4.44
C PRO A 378 -14.09 7.41 3.40
N TYR A 379 -13.82 7.92 2.20
CA TYR A 379 -13.21 7.19 1.08
C TYR A 379 -11.70 7.45 0.93
N GLY A 380 -11.09 8.23 1.84
CA GLY A 380 -9.67 8.57 1.84
C GLY A 380 -8.77 7.43 2.33
N ASN A 381 -9.10 6.18 2.03
CA ASN A 381 -8.26 5.04 2.37
C ASN A 381 -8.28 3.94 1.31
N VAL A 382 -7.17 3.21 1.20
CA VAL A 382 -7.05 2.00 0.39
C VAL A 382 -6.56 0.84 1.25
N GLN A 383 -7.05 -0.36 0.96
CA GLN A 383 -6.78 -1.55 1.78
C GLN A 383 -6.41 -2.74 0.90
N SER A 384 -5.56 -3.60 1.45
CA SER A 384 -5.14 -4.84 0.81
C SER A 384 -4.82 -5.88 1.86
N GLU A 385 -4.86 -7.15 1.46
CA GLU A 385 -4.42 -8.26 2.28
C GLU A 385 -3.27 -9.01 1.61
N LEU A 386 -2.32 -9.45 2.45
CA LEU A 386 -1.18 -10.28 2.06
C LEU A 386 -1.34 -11.65 2.72
N LEU A 387 -1.16 -12.72 1.95
CA LEU A 387 -1.06 -14.07 2.47
C LEU A 387 0.37 -14.57 2.28
N PHE A 388 1.00 -14.90 3.39
CA PHE A 388 2.37 -15.40 3.41
C PHE A 388 2.38 -16.86 3.81
N ARG A 389 3.24 -17.64 3.15
CA ARG A 389 3.59 -18.98 3.62
C ARG A 389 4.55 -18.85 4.80
N LYS A 390 4.38 -19.73 5.79
CA LYS A 390 5.30 -19.84 6.92
C LYS A 390 6.49 -20.67 6.50
N ASP A 391 7.66 -20.12 6.71
CA ASP A 391 8.88 -20.90 6.75
C ASP A 391 9.14 -21.37 8.19
N LYS A 392 9.26 -22.68 8.39
CA LYS A 392 9.49 -23.30 9.70
C LYS A 392 10.80 -22.86 10.33
N SER A 393 11.77 -22.39 9.53
CA SER A 393 13.10 -21.99 10.03
C SER A 393 13.14 -20.56 10.56
N SER A 394 12.34 -19.65 10.00
CA SER A 394 12.42 -18.21 10.25
C SER A 394 11.18 -17.61 10.89
N PHE A 395 10.01 -18.23 10.73
CA PHE A 395 8.75 -17.66 11.19
C PHE A 395 8.65 -17.67 12.72
N THR A 396 8.45 -16.48 13.30
CA THR A 396 8.20 -16.31 14.73
C THR A 396 7.35 -15.07 14.97
N PHE A 397 6.61 -15.03 16.08
CA PHE A 397 5.99 -13.81 16.58
C PHE A 397 6.82 -13.12 17.67
N ASN A 398 7.97 -13.70 18.03
CA ASN A 398 8.82 -13.16 19.06
C ASN A 398 9.42 -11.84 18.62
N LYS A 399 9.53 -10.90 19.56
CA LYS A 399 10.22 -9.60 19.37
C LYS A 399 9.72 -8.81 18.14
N GLY A 400 8.43 -8.92 17.83
CA GLY A 400 7.82 -8.14 16.76
C GLY A 400 8.24 -8.55 15.33
N TRP A 401 8.71 -9.78 15.13
CA TRP A 401 9.17 -10.25 13.80
C TRP A 401 8.10 -10.14 12.70
N ALA A 402 6.81 -10.28 13.03
CA ALA A 402 5.71 -10.18 12.06
C ALA A 402 5.42 -8.75 11.54
N PHE A 403 6.17 -7.76 12.01
CA PHE A 403 6.02 -6.36 11.63
C PHE A 403 7.18 -5.93 10.71
N PRO A 404 6.91 -5.01 9.76
CA PRO A 404 7.90 -4.57 8.80
C PRO A 404 9.04 -3.83 9.48
N ARG A 405 10.23 -3.91 8.89
CA ARG A 405 11.42 -3.19 9.35
C ARG A 405 11.39 -1.74 8.91
N ARG A 406 10.93 -1.50 7.68
CA ARG A 406 10.78 -0.17 7.07
C ARG A 406 9.60 -0.15 6.12
N ILE A 407 8.97 1.01 6.02
CA ILE A 407 7.91 1.31 5.07
C ILE A 407 8.22 2.65 4.41
N TYR A 408 8.08 2.70 3.09
CA TYR A 408 8.17 3.93 2.31
C TYR A 408 6.86 4.15 1.56
N PHE A 409 6.35 5.38 1.57
CA PHE A 409 5.17 5.77 0.80
C PHE A 409 5.59 6.79 -0.26
N ASN A 410 5.30 6.52 -1.54
CA ASN A 410 5.77 7.33 -2.69
C ASN A 410 7.29 7.62 -2.66
N GLY A 411 8.03 6.70 -2.06
CA GLY A 411 9.47 6.76 -1.85
C GLY A 411 9.95 7.55 -0.64
N ASP A 412 9.07 8.11 0.18
CA ASP A 412 9.46 8.75 1.44
C ASP A 412 9.40 7.77 2.60
N ASN A 413 10.42 7.80 3.46
CA ASN A 413 10.52 6.89 4.60
C ASN A 413 9.51 7.25 5.69
N CYS A 414 8.63 6.33 6.05
CA CYS A 414 7.64 6.55 7.09
C CYS A 414 8.22 6.34 8.50
N VAL A 415 7.75 7.14 9.45
CA VAL A 415 8.16 7.00 10.86
C VAL A 415 7.52 5.74 11.45
N MET A 416 8.36 4.77 11.82
CA MET A 416 7.97 3.55 12.51
C MET A 416 7.84 3.81 14.02
N PRO A 417 6.89 3.14 14.73
CA PRO A 417 6.93 3.06 16.19
C PRO A 417 8.24 2.44 16.68
N PRO A 418 8.66 2.70 17.93
CA PRO A 418 9.85 2.08 18.46
C PRO A 418 9.60 0.56 18.68
N PRO A 419 10.60 -0.31 18.46
CA PRO A 419 10.39 -1.77 18.48
C PRO A 419 9.91 -2.35 19.82
N ASP A 420 10.17 -1.67 20.93
CA ASP A 420 9.70 -2.00 22.28
C ASP A 420 8.18 -1.83 22.43
N ALA A 421 7.57 -0.96 21.64
CA ALA A 421 6.13 -0.75 21.63
C ALA A 421 5.38 -1.75 20.74
N TYR A 422 6.07 -2.60 19.95
CA TYR A 422 5.40 -3.51 19.01
C TYR A 422 4.47 -4.49 19.73
N PRO A 423 3.31 -4.85 19.16
CA PRO A 423 2.43 -5.82 19.79
C PRO A 423 3.15 -7.14 20.05
N TRP A 424 3.30 -7.53 21.32
CA TRP A 424 3.88 -8.80 21.71
C TRP A 424 2.81 -9.84 22.01
N LEU A 425 3.14 -11.12 21.84
CA LEU A 425 2.32 -12.20 22.33
C LEU A 425 2.26 -12.11 23.86
N PRO A 426 1.06 -12.11 24.48
CA PRO A 426 0.96 -12.10 25.93
C PRO A 426 1.74 -13.30 26.50
N ASN A 427 2.67 -13.02 27.42
CA ASN A 427 3.49 -14.06 28.09
C ASN A 427 2.66 -15.05 28.93
N SER A 428 1.35 -14.83 29.05
CA SER A 428 0.44 -15.67 29.81
C SER A 428 -0.20 -16.74 28.92
N GLY A 429 0.47 -17.87 28.77
CA GLY A 429 -0.29 -19.11 28.90
C GLY A 429 -0.84 -19.13 30.32
N SER A 430 -2.16 -19.09 30.49
CA SER A 430 -2.78 -19.42 31.78
C SER A 430 -2.34 -20.85 32.13
N ARG A 431 -1.24 -20.98 32.86
CA ARG A 431 -0.94 -22.19 33.59
C ARG A 431 -2.03 -22.23 34.66
N GLN A 432 -3.09 -22.99 34.41
CA GLN A 432 -3.92 -23.45 35.51
C GLN A 432 -2.96 -24.26 36.39
N GLU A 433 -2.39 -23.60 37.39
CA GLU A 433 -1.74 -24.26 38.51
C GLU A 433 -2.86 -25.08 39.17
N ILE A 434 -3.00 -26.32 38.73
CA ILE A 434 -3.85 -27.28 39.42
C ILE A 434 -3.20 -27.43 40.79
N SER A 435 -3.78 -26.75 41.78
CA SER A 435 -3.31 -26.83 43.15
C SER A 435 -3.32 -28.30 43.57
N LEU A 436 -2.15 -28.85 43.88
CA LEU A 436 -2.00 -30.18 44.49
C LEU A 436 -2.86 -30.31 45.75
N LEU A 437 -3.12 -29.19 46.45
CA LEU A 437 -4.02 -29.13 47.59
C LEU A 437 -5.48 -29.42 47.20
N ALA A 438 -5.94 -28.96 46.02
CA ALA A 438 -7.29 -29.24 45.53
C ALA A 438 -7.46 -30.72 45.14
N LEU A 439 -6.41 -31.35 44.60
CA LEU A 439 -6.38 -32.80 44.34
C LEU A 439 -6.35 -33.62 45.64
N LEU A 440 -5.58 -33.18 46.64
CA LEU A 440 -5.51 -33.82 47.98
C LEU A 440 -6.83 -33.70 48.75
N MET A 441 -7.50 -32.55 48.70
CA MET A 441 -8.82 -32.35 49.33
C MET A 441 -9.91 -33.18 48.62
N GLY A 442 -9.81 -33.39 47.31
CA GLY A 442 -10.67 -34.33 46.58
C GLY A 442 -10.47 -35.79 47.01
N PHE A 443 -9.24 -36.20 47.29
CA PHE A 443 -8.91 -37.55 47.77
C PHE A 443 -9.25 -37.78 49.26
N LEU A 444 -9.20 -36.75 50.10
CA LEU A 444 -9.60 -36.86 51.51
C LEU A 444 -11.12 -36.96 51.66
N ASN A 445 -11.88 -36.33 50.76
CA ASN A 445 -13.35 -36.41 50.75
C ASN A 445 -13.91 -37.74 50.20
N SER A 446 -13.11 -38.60 49.56
CA SER A 446 -13.55 -39.91 49.05
C SER A 446 -13.31 -41.08 50.00
N ASN A 447 -12.64 -40.87 51.14
CA ASN A 447 -12.26 -41.95 52.09
C ASN A 447 -13.12 -42.01 53.37
N LEU A 448 -14.22 -41.27 53.47
CA LEU A 448 -15.16 -41.33 54.60
C LEU A 448 -16.48 -41.96 54.17
N LYS A 449 -16.49 -43.26 53.86
CA LYS A 449 -17.67 -44.15 53.91
C LYS A 449 -17.24 -45.60 53.65
N PHE A 450 -16.72 -46.24 54.68
CA PHE A 450 -16.80 -47.69 54.82
C PHE A 450 -17.52 -47.96 56.14
N ASP A 451 -18.76 -48.44 56.05
CA ASP A 451 -19.39 -49.16 57.15
C ASP A 451 -19.87 -50.51 56.63
N ALA A 452 -19.60 -51.52 57.43
CA ALA A 452 -19.62 -52.93 57.08
C ALA A 452 -20.94 -53.56 57.51
N SER A 453 -21.61 -54.26 56.60
CA SER A 453 -22.46 -55.39 56.98
C SER A 453 -22.74 -56.31 55.78
N SER A 454 -22.67 -57.62 56.08
CA SER A 454 -23.11 -58.78 55.29
C SER A 454 -22.07 -59.45 54.38
N ILE A 455 -21.47 -60.47 55.00
CA ILE A 455 -20.59 -61.51 54.50
C ILE A 455 -21.44 -62.70 53.97
N LEU A 456 -20.88 -63.41 52.96
CA LEU A 456 -21.16 -64.79 52.50
C LEU A 456 -22.41 -65.09 51.63
N GLN A 457 -22.18 -65.36 50.34
CA GLN A 457 -22.43 -66.68 49.73
C GLN A 457 -21.54 -66.88 48.48
N LEU A 458 -21.08 -68.11 48.29
CA LEU A 458 -20.01 -68.54 47.39
C LEU A 458 -20.51 -68.86 45.95
N GLN A 459 -19.65 -68.53 44.98
CA GLN A 459 -19.20 -69.36 43.82
C GLN A 459 -20.23 -69.91 42.81
N PHE A 460 -20.31 -69.31 41.60
CA PHE A 460 -19.78 -69.81 40.31
C PHE A 460 -20.50 -69.21 39.07
N LYS A 461 -19.69 -68.70 38.13
CA LYS A 461 -19.84 -68.67 36.66
C LYS A 461 -20.93 -67.79 35.98
N THR A 462 -20.44 -66.73 35.30
CA THR A 462 -20.63 -66.33 33.87
C THR A 462 -21.00 -64.86 33.59
N SER A 463 -20.17 -64.24 32.72
CA SER A 463 -20.32 -63.07 31.84
C SER A 463 -20.69 -61.67 32.38
N SER A 464 -19.76 -60.71 32.14
CA SER A 464 -19.91 -59.29 31.71
C SER A 464 -21.04 -58.43 32.32
N GLY A 465 -20.86 -57.23 32.88
CA GLY A 465 -19.81 -56.20 32.80
C GLY A 465 -20.51 -54.82 32.86
N PHE A 466 -20.35 -54.09 33.99
CA PHE A 466 -20.51 -52.64 34.25
C PHE A 466 -21.65 -51.78 33.63
N PRO A 467 -22.38 -51.02 34.50
CA PRO A 467 -22.82 -49.66 34.16
C PRO A 467 -22.47 -48.59 35.23
N SER A 468 -22.47 -47.32 34.79
CA SER A 468 -22.80 -46.05 35.52
C SER A 468 -21.75 -44.93 35.50
N PHE A 469 -21.65 -44.19 34.37
CA PHE A 469 -20.98 -42.87 34.29
C PHE A 469 -21.52 -41.96 33.15
N VAL A 470 -22.83 -41.99 32.85
CA VAL A 470 -23.39 -41.32 31.65
C VAL A 470 -24.35 -40.15 31.94
N THR A 471 -24.83 -39.96 33.17
CA THR A 471 -25.99 -39.06 33.39
C THR A 471 -25.68 -37.57 33.59
N GLN A 472 -24.43 -37.12 33.62
CA GLN A 472 -24.10 -35.68 33.82
C GLN A 472 -23.50 -34.97 32.59
N TYR A 473 -23.11 -35.71 31.55
CA TYR A 473 -22.59 -35.15 30.29
C TYR A 473 -23.69 -34.84 29.26
N GLN A 474 -24.92 -35.33 29.47
CA GLN A 474 -26.00 -35.25 28.49
C GLN A 474 -26.75 -33.90 28.48
N SER A 475 -26.72 -33.12 29.57
CA SER A 475 -27.40 -31.82 29.64
C SER A 475 -26.62 -30.67 28.98
N LEU A 476 -25.28 -30.74 28.99
CA LEU A 476 -24.40 -29.71 28.42
C LEU A 476 -24.23 -29.81 26.90
N LEU A 477 -24.34 -31.02 26.33
CA LEU A 477 -24.33 -31.23 24.87
C LEU A 477 -25.64 -30.78 24.21
N GLY A 478 -26.78 -30.97 24.87
CA GLY A 478 -28.09 -30.53 24.37
C GLY A 478 -28.22 -29.01 24.26
N LEU A 479 -27.74 -28.25 25.26
CA LEU A 479 -27.78 -26.78 25.23
C LEU A 479 -26.84 -26.19 24.15
N ASN A 480 -25.66 -26.76 23.96
CA ASN A 480 -24.69 -26.27 22.98
C ASN A 480 -25.14 -26.53 21.53
N LEU A 481 -25.82 -27.64 21.24
CA LEU A 481 -26.39 -27.88 19.91
C LEU A 481 -27.56 -26.93 19.60
N LEU A 482 -28.41 -26.61 20.57
CA LEU A 482 -29.52 -25.66 20.40
C LEU A 482 -29.04 -24.21 20.17
N LEU A 483 -27.95 -23.81 20.84
CA LEU A 483 -27.29 -22.53 20.63
C LEU A 483 -26.58 -22.45 19.26
N TRP A 484 -25.96 -23.55 18.83
CA TRP A 484 -25.37 -23.66 17.49
C TRP A 484 -26.43 -23.64 16.38
N TRP A 485 -27.60 -24.27 16.61
CA TRP A 485 -28.73 -24.23 15.67
C TRP A 485 -29.34 -22.82 15.55
N LYS A 486 -29.51 -22.09 16.67
CA LYS A 486 -29.99 -20.70 16.65
C LYS A 486 -29.05 -19.74 15.92
N HIS A 487 -27.74 -19.85 16.13
CA HIS A 487 -26.78 -18.97 15.47
C HIS A 487 -26.63 -19.25 13.97
N THR A 488 -26.68 -20.52 13.56
CA THR A 488 -26.57 -20.89 12.14
C THR A 488 -27.83 -20.52 11.34
N PHE A 489 -29.03 -20.62 11.95
CA PHE A 489 -30.30 -20.25 11.31
C PHE A 489 -30.43 -18.73 11.12
N ILE A 490 -30.01 -17.93 12.11
CA ILE A 490 -29.99 -16.46 12.03
C ILE A 490 -28.99 -15.98 10.97
N SER A 491 -27.85 -16.67 10.78
CA SER A 491 -26.90 -16.32 9.72
C SER A 491 -27.41 -16.62 8.31
N ILE A 492 -28.16 -17.70 8.11
CA ILE A 492 -28.74 -18.04 6.80
C ILE A 492 -29.88 -17.08 6.42
N GLU A 493 -30.65 -16.60 7.40
CA GLU A 493 -31.73 -15.62 7.19
C GLU A 493 -31.19 -14.20 6.87
N VAL A 494 -29.99 -13.86 7.33
CA VAL A 494 -29.33 -12.56 7.09
C VAL A 494 -28.60 -12.52 5.73
N ASP A 495 -28.09 -13.66 5.25
CA ASP A 495 -27.38 -13.72 3.96
C ASP A 495 -28.33 -13.80 2.74
N LEU A 496 -29.54 -14.39 2.90
CA LEU A 496 -30.57 -14.39 1.84
C LEU A 496 -31.26 -13.04 1.61
N VAL A 497 -31.14 -12.09 2.56
CA VAL A 497 -31.70 -10.72 2.45
C VAL A 497 -30.70 -9.74 1.82
N ARG A 498 -29.44 -10.14 1.58
CA ARG A 498 -28.36 -9.25 1.10
C ARG A 498 -28.00 -9.36 -0.37
N GLU A 499 -28.65 -10.22 -1.15
CA GLU A 499 -28.49 -10.28 -2.60
C GLU A 499 -29.69 -9.65 -3.32
N CYS A 500 -29.70 -8.32 -3.38
CA CYS A 500 -30.44 -7.56 -4.40
C CYS A 500 -29.45 -6.57 -5.05
N PRO A 501 -29.22 -6.63 -6.38
CA PRO A 501 -28.37 -5.66 -7.05
C PRO A 501 -29.08 -4.29 -7.18
N PRO A 502 -28.36 -3.17 -7.13
CA PRO A 502 -28.95 -1.85 -7.34
C PRO A 502 -29.30 -1.62 -8.83
N LEU A 503 -30.46 -1.02 -9.08
CA LEU A 503 -30.88 -0.54 -10.40
C LEU A 503 -30.09 0.72 -10.78
N LEU A 504 -29.50 0.72 -11.97
CA LEU A 504 -28.88 1.89 -12.61
C LEU A 504 -29.98 2.77 -13.22
N GLU A 505 -30.06 4.04 -12.83
CA GLU A 505 -30.81 5.08 -13.55
C GLU A 505 -30.01 5.50 -14.79
N GLY A 506 -30.66 5.40 -15.96
CA GLY A 506 -30.15 5.88 -17.24
C GLY A 506 -31.29 6.55 -18.02
N GLU A 507 -31.05 7.80 -18.39
CA GLU A 507 -31.89 8.73 -19.15
C GLU A 507 -32.37 8.18 -20.51
N GLU A 508 -33.54 8.66 -20.91
CA GLU A 508 -34.28 8.38 -22.14
C GLU A 508 -33.46 8.70 -23.41
N ASP A 509 -33.49 7.79 -24.40
CA ASP A 509 -33.79 8.23 -25.77
C ASP A 509 -34.39 7.11 -26.66
N SER A 510 -35.17 7.59 -27.62
CA SER A 510 -36.17 6.94 -28.48
C SER A 510 -35.78 5.74 -29.35
N GLY A 511 -36.73 4.82 -29.62
CA GLY A 511 -36.64 3.86 -30.73
C GLY A 511 -37.53 2.62 -30.65
N ARG A 512 -38.55 2.54 -31.50
CA ARG A 512 -39.66 1.58 -31.56
C ARG A 512 -39.29 0.21 -32.17
N ASN A 513 -39.86 -0.86 -31.58
CA ASN A 513 -40.17 -2.22 -32.08
C ASN A 513 -39.03 -3.21 -32.41
N ASP A 514 -38.88 -4.26 -31.59
CA ASP A 514 -39.13 -5.64 -32.03
C ASP A 514 -39.22 -6.63 -30.85
N LEU A 515 -40.29 -7.43 -30.85
CA LEU A 515 -40.64 -8.41 -29.84
C LEU A 515 -40.09 -9.79 -30.29
N SER A 516 -39.12 -10.38 -29.57
CA SER A 516 -38.97 -11.84 -29.31
C SER A 516 -37.52 -12.30 -29.06
N ARG A 517 -37.09 -12.30 -27.78
CA ARG A 517 -36.26 -13.33 -27.10
C ARG A 517 -35.70 -12.75 -25.81
N ALA A 518 -36.43 -12.91 -24.72
CA ALA A 518 -35.86 -12.77 -23.38
C ALA A 518 -35.22 -14.12 -22.99
N THR A 519 -33.88 -14.17 -22.93
CA THR A 519 -33.15 -15.25 -22.26
C THR A 519 -33.26 -15.06 -20.75
N SER A 520 -34.26 -15.69 -20.14
CA SER A 520 -34.30 -15.94 -18.70
C SER A 520 -33.20 -16.93 -18.34
N VAL A 521 -32.28 -16.55 -17.45
CA VAL A 521 -31.38 -17.51 -16.79
C VAL A 521 -32.23 -18.34 -15.83
N ALA A 522 -32.67 -19.51 -16.32
CA ALA A 522 -33.40 -20.48 -15.52
C ALA A 522 -32.43 -21.19 -14.57
N TRP A 523 -32.67 -21.05 -13.27
CA TRP A 523 -32.12 -21.97 -12.27
C TRP A 523 -32.71 -23.37 -12.52
N SER A 524 -31.84 -24.35 -12.73
CA SER A 524 -32.21 -25.72 -13.09
C SER A 524 -32.82 -26.47 -11.90
N ARG A 525 -34.01 -27.07 -12.11
CA ARG A 525 -34.68 -28.04 -11.21
C ARG A 525 -33.80 -29.22 -10.76
N SER A 526 -32.63 -29.45 -11.38
CA SER A 526 -31.72 -30.54 -11.01
C SER A 526 -30.78 -30.20 -9.85
N GLN A 527 -30.51 -28.91 -9.57
CA GLN A 527 -29.68 -28.51 -8.43
C GLN A 527 -30.48 -28.49 -7.12
N GLU A 528 -31.78 -28.20 -7.19
CA GLU A 528 -32.70 -28.21 -6.05
C GLU A 528 -32.91 -29.64 -5.49
N SER A 529 -32.87 -30.66 -6.35
CA SER A 529 -32.98 -32.08 -5.95
C SER A 529 -31.71 -32.64 -5.30
N GLU A 530 -30.54 -32.08 -5.61
CA GLU A 530 -29.24 -32.54 -5.09
C GLU A 530 -29.02 -32.03 -3.66
N VAL A 531 -29.36 -30.77 -3.39
CA VAL A 531 -29.26 -30.15 -2.05
C VAL A 531 -30.25 -30.77 -1.07
N LEU A 532 -31.47 -31.09 -1.51
CA LEU A 532 -32.47 -31.78 -0.68
C LEU A 532 -32.07 -33.24 -0.39
N ARG A 533 -31.40 -33.92 -1.32
CA ARG A 533 -30.85 -35.28 -1.10
C ARG A 533 -29.69 -35.29 -0.11
N GLU A 534 -28.80 -34.29 -0.17
CA GLU A 534 -27.70 -34.10 0.79
C GLU A 534 -28.23 -33.81 2.21
N LEU A 535 -29.29 -32.99 2.33
CA LEU A 535 -29.96 -32.71 3.61
C LEU A 535 -30.68 -33.95 4.18
N ASP A 536 -31.39 -34.73 3.37
CA ASP A 536 -32.03 -35.98 3.82
C ASP A 536 -31.00 -37.04 4.23
N SER A 537 -29.83 -37.08 3.57
CA SER A 537 -28.70 -37.95 3.91
C SER A 537 -28.06 -37.58 5.25
N LEU A 538 -27.84 -36.28 5.49
CA LEU A 538 -27.31 -35.76 6.75
C LEU A 538 -28.28 -35.98 7.93
N ILE A 539 -29.58 -35.80 7.70
CA ILE A 539 -30.61 -36.04 8.73
C ILE A 539 -30.76 -37.54 9.00
N GLY A 540 -30.67 -38.39 7.97
CA GLY A 540 -30.64 -39.84 8.10
C GLY A 540 -29.45 -40.34 8.93
N ALA A 541 -28.25 -39.78 8.69
CA ALA A 541 -27.04 -40.11 9.45
C ALA A 541 -27.13 -39.70 10.93
N VAL A 542 -27.74 -38.55 11.23
CA VAL A 542 -27.95 -38.08 12.61
C VAL A 542 -29.00 -38.93 13.34
N CYS A 543 -30.05 -39.39 12.65
CA CYS A 543 -31.05 -40.29 13.22
C CYS A 543 -30.50 -41.70 13.48
N VAL A 544 -29.66 -42.25 12.59
CA VAL A 544 -29.04 -43.57 12.79
C VAL A 544 -28.06 -43.55 13.97
N LEU A 545 -27.34 -42.45 14.18
CA LEU A 545 -26.49 -42.25 15.35
C LEU A 545 -27.27 -42.13 16.67
N LEU A 546 -28.53 -41.69 16.63
CA LEU A 546 -29.41 -41.59 17.81
C LEU A 546 -30.14 -42.90 18.16
N VAL A 547 -30.30 -43.82 17.21
CA VAL A 547 -31.05 -45.10 17.41
C VAL A 547 -30.19 -46.20 18.07
N VAL A 548 -28.87 -46.08 18.05
CA VAL A 548 -27.98 -46.99 18.80
C VAL A 548 -27.92 -46.56 20.27
N GLY A 549 -29.00 -46.79 21.03
CA GLY A 549 -28.92 -46.82 22.49
C GLY A 549 -30.06 -46.22 23.33
N TYR A 550 -31.29 -45.99 22.83
CA TYR A 550 -32.36 -45.40 23.67
C TYR A 550 -33.77 -45.99 23.46
N THR A 551 -34.61 -45.88 24.50
CA THR A 551 -35.92 -46.54 24.67
C THR A 551 -37.05 -45.95 23.82
N ARG A 552 -38.12 -46.75 23.65
CA ARG A 552 -39.29 -46.59 22.75
C ARG A 552 -40.06 -45.25 22.82
N GLN A 553 -39.79 -44.41 23.82
CA GLN A 553 -40.52 -43.17 24.08
C GLN A 553 -39.92 -41.93 23.37
N GLN A 554 -38.66 -42.00 22.90
CA GLN A 554 -38.01 -40.91 22.15
C GLN A 554 -38.18 -41.00 20.62
N VAL A 555 -38.55 -42.16 20.09
CA VAL A 555 -38.85 -42.36 18.65
C VAL A 555 -40.07 -41.52 18.21
N HIS A 556 -41.03 -41.30 19.12
CA HIS A 556 -42.20 -40.46 18.88
C HIS A 556 -41.86 -38.97 18.74
N HIS A 557 -40.85 -38.47 19.47
CA HIS A 557 -40.40 -37.08 19.37
C HIS A 557 -39.63 -36.80 18.08
N CYS A 558 -38.88 -37.77 17.57
CA CYS A 558 -38.18 -37.66 16.29
C CYS A 558 -39.16 -37.62 15.10
N GLY A 559 -40.24 -38.41 15.16
CA GLY A 559 -41.34 -38.36 14.19
C GLY A 559 -42.07 -37.01 14.17
N CYS A 560 -42.27 -36.37 15.33
CA CYS A 560 -42.84 -35.03 15.41
C CYS A 560 -41.90 -33.94 14.86
N LEU A 561 -40.58 -34.08 15.04
CA LEU A 561 -39.59 -33.14 14.47
C LEU A 561 -39.53 -33.23 12.94
N LEU A 562 -39.57 -34.43 12.37
CA LEU A 562 -39.63 -34.65 10.92
C LEU A 562 -40.93 -34.09 10.30
N ALA A 563 -42.06 -34.20 11.01
CA ALA A 563 -43.32 -33.60 10.59
C ALA A 563 -43.28 -32.07 10.64
N ALA A 564 -42.66 -31.48 11.67
CA ALA A 564 -42.48 -30.04 11.79
C ALA A 564 -41.56 -29.48 10.69
N VAL A 565 -40.44 -30.14 10.37
CA VAL A 565 -39.53 -29.73 9.29
C VAL A 565 -40.21 -29.79 7.92
N ARG A 566 -41.01 -30.83 7.63
CA ARG A 566 -41.82 -30.89 6.40
C ARG A 566 -42.87 -29.78 6.33
N HIS A 567 -43.48 -29.42 7.47
CA HIS A 567 -44.49 -28.37 7.52
C HIS A 567 -43.89 -26.96 7.34
N THR A 568 -42.65 -26.73 7.80
CA THR A 568 -41.91 -25.48 7.64
C THR A 568 -41.34 -25.34 6.23
N ALA A 569 -40.88 -26.43 5.60
CA ALA A 569 -40.47 -26.46 4.19
C ALA A 569 -41.64 -26.18 3.23
N LEU A 570 -42.87 -26.62 3.57
CA LEU A 570 -44.08 -26.25 2.83
C LEU A 570 -44.45 -24.76 3.00
N LYS A 571 -44.18 -24.15 4.16
CA LYS A 571 -44.36 -22.70 4.38
C LYS A 571 -43.35 -21.86 3.59
N LEU A 572 -42.09 -22.29 3.47
CA LEU A 572 -41.08 -21.61 2.65
C LEU A 572 -41.39 -21.62 1.14
N ARG A 573 -42.22 -22.56 0.66
CA ARG A 573 -42.76 -22.55 -0.73
C ARG A 573 -43.80 -21.46 -1.00
N THR A 574 -44.41 -20.86 0.03
CA THR A 574 -45.52 -19.89 -0.13
C THR A 574 -45.14 -18.43 0.12
N VAL A 575 -43.95 -18.17 0.66
CA VAL A 575 -43.45 -16.81 0.95
C VAL A 575 -42.96 -16.02 -0.29
N PRO A 576 -42.41 -16.61 -1.37
CA PRO A 576 -41.98 -15.82 -2.53
C PRO A 576 -43.15 -15.37 -3.44
N LEU A 577 -44.36 -15.87 -3.22
CA LEU A 577 -45.55 -15.53 -4.03
C LEU A 577 -46.35 -14.33 -3.51
N LEU A 578 -46.07 -13.86 -2.28
CA LEU A 578 -46.78 -12.72 -1.67
C LEU A 578 -45.98 -11.40 -1.70
N CYS A 579 -44.67 -11.43 -1.94
CA CYS A 579 -43.87 -10.19 -2.10
C CYS A 579 -43.96 -9.57 -3.51
N CYS A 580 -44.41 -10.31 -4.53
CA CYS A 580 -44.57 -9.78 -5.90
C CYS A 580 -45.96 -9.17 -6.19
N LEU A 581 -46.88 -9.15 -5.23
CA LEU A 581 -48.25 -8.64 -5.41
C LEU A 581 -48.57 -7.37 -4.61
N SER A 582 -47.61 -6.78 -3.89
CA SER A 582 -47.80 -5.54 -3.10
C SER A 582 -47.11 -4.29 -3.68
N SER A 583 -46.45 -4.38 -4.83
CA SER A 583 -45.84 -3.24 -5.53
C SER A 583 -46.68 -2.73 -6.72
N HIS A 584 -47.95 -3.12 -6.79
CA HIS A 584 -48.94 -2.55 -7.71
C HIS A 584 -50.07 -1.91 -6.89
N HIS A 585 -49.83 -0.72 -6.36
CA HIS A 585 -50.86 0.29 -6.16
C HIS A 585 -50.30 1.70 -6.05
#